data_AF-A0A944WJ97-F1
#
_entry.id   AF-A0A944WJ97-F1
#
_cell.length_a   1.000
_cell.length_b   1.000
_cell.length_c   1.000
_cell.angle_alpha   90.00
_cell.angle_beta   90.00
_cell.angle_gamma   90.00
#
_symmetry.space_group_name_H-M   'P 1'
#
loop_
_entity.id
_entity.type
_entity.pdbx_description
1 polymer ?
#
loop_
_entity_poly.entity_id
_entity_poly.type
_entity_poly.pdbx_seq_one_letter_code
_entity_poly.pdbx_strand_id
1 'polypeptide(L)' 'IPNGLSGVGYSMDDLDALTDRSYAQKRLIDNGPMPISRDELKEMFRDAMSYW' A
#
# COMPACT_ATOMS: atom_id res chain seq x y z
N ILE A 1 17.00 2.64 7.32
CA ILE A 1 15.63 2.40 6.81
C ILE A 1 15.75 2.35 5.29
N PRO A 2 15.24 1.31 4.60
CA PRO A 2 15.23 1.28 3.14
C PRO A 2 14.36 2.42 2.57
N ASN A 3 14.79 3.05 1.47
CA ASN A 3 14.12 4.20 0.85
C ASN A 3 12.88 3.78 0.03
N GLY A 4 11.90 3.19 0.71
CA GLY A 4 10.66 2.71 0.09
C GLY A 4 10.56 1.19 -0.01
N LEU A 5 9.42 0.72 -0.50
CA LEU A 5 9.08 -0.71 -0.60
C LEU A 5 10.03 -1.47 -1.55
N SER A 6 10.59 -0.81 -2.56
CA SER A 6 11.60 -1.42 -3.43
C SER A 6 12.89 -1.73 -2.69
N GLY A 7 13.23 -0.99 -1.64
CA GLY A 7 14.39 -1.28 -0.79
C GLY A 7 14.23 -2.53 0.08
N VAL A 8 13.03 -3.13 0.12
CA VAL A 8 12.77 -4.43 0.79
C VAL A 8 12.31 -5.52 -0.17
N GLY A 9 12.40 -5.29 -1.48
CA GLY A 9 12.17 -6.32 -2.50
C GLY A 9 10.78 -6.34 -3.14
N TYR A 10 9.92 -5.36 -2.88
CA TYR A 10 8.66 -5.21 -3.62
C TYR A 10 8.84 -4.41 -4.91
N SER A 11 7.99 -4.69 -5.88
CA SER A 11 8.00 -4.06 -7.20
C SER A 11 6.60 -3.57 -7.59
N MET A 12 6.51 -2.88 -8.72
CA MET A 12 5.24 -2.45 -9.30
C MET A 12 4.31 -3.62 -9.61
N ASP A 13 4.87 -4.80 -9.92
CA ASP A 13 4.10 -6.01 -10.22
C ASP A 13 3.36 -6.54 -8.98
N ASP A 14 3.80 -6.17 -7.78
CA ASP A 14 3.18 -6.58 -6.51
C ASP A 14 2.01 -5.67 -6.10
N LEU A 15 1.77 -4.55 -6.79
CA LEU A 15 0.81 -3.53 -6.35
C LEU A 15 -0.60 -4.08 -6.15
N ASP A 16 -1.10 -4.87 -7.09
CA ASP A 16 -2.45 -5.43 -6.98
C ASP A 16 -2.55 -6.42 -5.82
N ALA A 17 -1.54 -7.30 -5.66
CA ALA A 17 -1.52 -8.26 -4.56
C ALA A 17 -1.43 -7.56 -3.19
N LEU A 18 -0.57 -6.53 -3.06
CA LEU A 18 -0.45 -5.72 -1.85
C LEU A 18 -1.76 -5.00 -1.52
N THR A 19 -2.39 -4.40 -2.53
CA THR A 19 -3.64 -3.67 -2.38
C THR A 19 -4.76 -4.60 -1.94
N ASP A 20 -4.97 -5.72 -2.63
CA ASP A 20 -6.08 -6.65 -2.36
C ASP A 20 -5.98 -7.26 -0.97
N ARG A 21 -4.78 -7.73 -0.60
CA ARG A 21 -4.54 -8.35 0.71
C ARG A 21 -4.64 -7.36 1.85
N SER A 22 -4.27 -6.10 1.63
CA SER A 22 -4.38 -5.04 2.64
C SER A 22 -5.82 -4.54 2.77
N TYR A 23 -6.52 -4.32 1.65
CA TYR A 23 -7.90 -3.85 1.65
C TYR A 23 -8.90 -4.83 2.27
N ALA A 24 -8.61 -6.14 2.17
CA ALA A 24 -9.38 -7.18 2.83
C ALA A 24 -9.34 -7.09 4.38
N GLN A 25 -8.35 -6.41 4.96
CA GLN A 25 -8.19 -6.25 6.40
C GLN A 25 -9.05 -5.09 6.93
N LYS A 26 -10.37 -5.20 6.78
CA LYS A 26 -11.33 -4.14 7.12
C LYS A 26 -11.15 -3.55 8.52
N ARG A 27 -10.97 -4.40 9.54
CA ARG A 27 -10.72 -3.93 10.91
C ARG A 27 -9.49 -3.02 11.03
N LEU A 28 -8.43 -3.28 10.27
CA LEU A 28 -7.22 -2.45 10.28
C LEU A 28 -7.47 -1.13 9.53
N ILE A 29 -8.05 -1.23 8.33
CA ILE A 29 -8.31 -0.10 7.44
C ILE A 29 -9.31 0.88 8.05
N ASP A 30 -10.39 0.38 8.64
CA ASP A 30 -11.48 1.18 9.20
C ASP A 30 -11.10 1.86 10.54
N ASN A 31 -9.95 1.53 11.13
CA ASN A 31 -9.40 2.27 12.27
C ASN A 31 -8.77 3.62 11.86
N GLY A 32 -8.60 3.86 10.56
CA GLY A 32 -8.10 5.13 10.05
C GLY A 32 -9.07 6.29 10.32
N PRO A 33 -8.57 7.55 10.35
CA PRO A 33 -9.40 8.72 10.61
C PRO A 33 -10.38 9.05 9.47
N MET A 34 -10.19 8.48 8.28
CA MET A 34 -11.03 8.67 7.11
C MET A 34 -11.20 7.36 6.34
N PRO A 35 -12.34 7.18 5.63
CA PRO A 35 -12.49 6.04 4.73
C PRO A 35 -11.45 6.11 3.60
N ILE A 36 -10.98 4.94 3.17
CA ILE A 36 -10.07 4.79 2.03
C ILE A 36 -10.65 3.77 1.06
N SER A 37 -10.65 4.10 -0.22
CA SER A 37 -11.01 3.20 -1.31
C SER A 37 -9.84 2.26 -1.66
N ARG A 38 -10.15 1.21 -2.42
CA ARG A 38 -9.11 0.29 -2.92
C ARG A 38 -8.09 1.01 -3.81
N ASP A 39 -8.56 1.90 -4.68
CA ASP A 39 -7.70 2.60 -5.64
C ASP A 39 -6.80 3.62 -4.94
N GLU A 40 -7.31 4.35 -3.94
CA GLU A 40 -6.48 5.23 -3.10
C GLU A 40 -5.40 4.44 -2.34
N LEU A 41 -5.72 3.25 -1.84
CA LEU A 41 -4.74 2.38 -1.20
C LEU A 41 -3.66 1.89 -2.18
N LYS A 42 -4.04 1.59 -3.44
CA LYS A 42 -3.09 1.21 -4.49
C LYS A 42 -2.13 2.34 -4.83
N GLU A 43 -2.65 3.55 -4.97
CA GLU A 43 -1.84 4.75 -5.22
C GLU A 43 -0.88 5.02 -4.05
N MET A 44 -1.33 4.81 -2.81
CA MET A 44 -0.47 4.95 -1.64
C MET A 44 0.70 3.94 -1.65
N PHE A 45 0.46 2.68 -2.05
CA PHE A 45 1.54 1.71 -2.25
C PHE A 45 2.47 2.08 -3.41
N ARG A 46 1.92 2.60 -4.52
CA ARG A 46 2.70 3.07 -5.68
C ARG A 46 3.66 4.19 -5.28
N ASP A 47 3.18 5.19 -4.55
CA ASP A 47 3.99 6.30 -4.08
C ASP A 47 5.00 5.87 -3.01
N ALA A 48 4.72 4.79 -2.27
CA ALA A 48 5.62 4.20 -1.28
C ALA A 48 6.76 3.35 -1.88
N MET A 49 6.77 3.09 -3.19
CA MET A 49 7.81 2.27 -3.83
C MET A 49 9.21 2.84 -3.66
N SER A 50 9.35 4.17 -3.80
CA SER A 50 10.59 4.89 -3.56
C SER A 50 10.29 6.20 -2.85
N TYR A 51 11.05 6.49 -1.80
CA TYR A 51 11.09 7.82 -1.19
C TYR A 51 12.33 8.59 -1.70
N TRP A 52 12.45 9.85 -1.28
CA TRP A 52 13.57 10.73 -1.64
C TRP A 52 14.94 10.20 -1.19
#